data_AF-A0A401U0R0-F1
#
_entry.id   AF-A0A401U0R0-F1
#
_cell.length_a   1.000
_cell.length_b   1.000
_cell.length_c   1.000
_cell.angle_alpha   90.00
_cell.angle_beta   90.00
_cell.angle_gamma   90.00
#
_symmetry.space_group_name_H-M   'P 1'
#
loop_
_entity.id
_entity.type
_entity.pdbx_description
1 polymer ?
#
loop_
_entity_poly.entity_id
_entity_poly.type
_entity_poly.pdbx_seq_one_letter_code
_entity_poly.pdbx_strand_id
1 'polypeptide(L)' 'WTAVTRDRSLSAQFEHSVGVTADGVEIFTLSERHGEKPWVQV' A
#
# COMPACT_ATOMS: atom_id res chain seq x y z
N TRP A 1 20.40 1.49 -4.24
CA TRP A 1 20.99 2.09 -5.46
C TRP A 1 19.96 2.95 -6.14
N THR A 2 20.40 3.97 -6.87
CA THR A 2 19.49 4.88 -7.59
C THR A 2 18.99 4.22 -8.88
N ALA A 3 17.67 4.11 -9.04
CA ALA A 3 17.02 3.67 -10.27
C ALA A 3 16.35 4.87 -10.97
N VAL A 4 16.46 4.94 -12.29
CA VAL A 4 15.88 6.01 -13.12
C VAL A 4 15.18 5.41 -14.34
N THR A 5 14.10 6.03 -14.81
CA THR A 5 13.41 5.64 -16.05
C THR A 5 14.31 5.91 -17.27
N ARG A 6 14.28 5.04 -18.27
CA ARG A 6 15.11 5.17 -19.50
C ARG A 6 14.81 6.46 -20.27
N ASP A 7 13.54 6.84 -20.31
CA ASP A 7 13.03 8.02 -21.02
C ASP A 7 13.01 9.29 -20.16
N ARG A 8 13.41 9.18 -18.89
CA ARG A 8 13.41 10.26 -17.89
C ARG A 8 12.02 10.85 -17.63
N SER A 9 10.97 10.12 -17.97
CA SER A 9 9.61 10.46 -17.54
C SER A 9 9.49 10.29 -16.01
N LEU A 10 8.49 10.95 -15.42
CA LEU A 10 8.23 10.88 -13.99
C LEU A 10 7.82 9.45 -13.58
N SER A 11 8.33 8.99 -12.44
CA SER A 11 7.89 7.74 -11.80
C SER A 11 7.49 7.99 -10.35
N ALA A 12 6.47 7.27 -9.89
CA ALA A 12 6.08 7.18 -8.49
C ALA A 12 5.80 5.72 -8.12
N GLN A 13 5.94 5.38 -6.84
CA GLN A 13 5.64 4.06 -6.29
C GLN A 13 5.01 4.24 -4.91
N PHE A 14 4.04 3.39 -4.62
CA PHE A 14 3.45 3.19 -3.29
C PHE A 14 3.56 1.70 -2.98
N GLU A 15 3.60 1.36 -1.69
CA GLU A 15 3.78 -0.02 -1.24
C GLU A 15 2.93 -0.26 0.00
N HIS A 16 2.36 -1.46 0.09
CA HIS A 16 1.75 -1.99 1.29
C HIS A 16 2.23 -3.43 1.53
N SER A 17 2.57 -3.72 2.78
CA SER A 17 2.69 -5.09 3.26
C SER A 17 1.32 -5.61 3.65
N VAL A 18 0.98 -6.82 3.19
CA VAL A 18 -0.33 -7.44 3.39
C VAL A 18 -0.22 -8.89 3.88
N GLY A 19 -1.24 -9.33 4.61
CA GLY A 19 -1.46 -10.73 4.96
C GLY A 19 -2.66 -11.29 4.20
N VAL A 20 -2.56 -12.52 3.69
CA VAL A 20 -3.71 -13.23 3.12
C VAL A 20 -4.48 -13.92 4.25
N THR A 21 -5.79 -13.78 4.26
CA THR A 21 -6.69 -14.40 5.23
C THR A 21 -7.60 -15.42 4.53
N ALA A 22 -8.41 -16.16 5.29
CA ALA A 22 -9.34 -17.13 4.71
C ALA A 22 -10.35 -16.48 3.74
N ASP A 23 -10.73 -15.23 4.02
CA ASP A 23 -11.81 -14.52 3.34
C ASP A 23 -11.32 -13.30 2.53
N GLY A 24 -10.02 -13.00 2.52
CA GLY A 24 -9.48 -11.83 1.83
C GLY A 24 -8.03 -11.47 2.19
N VAL A 25 -7.79 -10.18 2.42
CA VAL A 25 -6.46 -9.64 2.77
C VAL A 25 -6.54 -8.59 3.87
N GLU A 26 -5.51 -8.53 4.70
CA GLU A 26 -5.27 -7.50 5.71
C GLU A 26 -4.10 -6.62 5.29
N ILE A 27 -4.25 -5.28 5.39
CA ILE A 27 -3.21 -4.32 5.04
C ILE A 27 -2.56 -3.79 6.31
N PHE A 28 -1.30 -4.18 6.57
CA PHE A 28 -0.60 -3.85 7.82
C PHE A 28 -0.07 -2.41 7.88
N THR A 29 0.00 -1.74 6.75
CA THR A 29 0.66 -0.43 6.61
C THR A 29 -0.31 0.65 6.15
N LEU A 30 -1.61 0.43 6.39
CA LEU A 30 -2.67 1.36 6.02
C LEU A 30 -2.51 2.68 6.79
N SER A 31 -2.72 3.80 6.11
CA SER A 31 -2.55 5.12 6.71
C SER A 31 -3.76 5.49 7.58
N GLU A 32 -3.50 5.95 8.81
CA GLU A 32 -4.57 6.40 9.73
C GLU A 32 -5.28 7.69 9.26
N ARG A 33 -4.67 8.46 8.35
CA ARG A 33 -5.08 9.84 8.05
C ARG A 33 -6.13 9.98 6.93
N HIS A 34 -6.39 8.93 6.15
CA HIS A 34 -7.20 9.05 4.91
C HIS A 34 -8.59 8.40 4.95
N GLY A 35 -9.10 8.02 6.13
CA GLY A 35 -10.48 7.50 6.24
C GLY A 35 -10.69 6.11 5.64
N GLU A 36 -9.61 5.42 5.26
CA GLU A 36 -9.59 3.98 5.00
C GLU A 36 -9.71 3.27 6.36
N LYS A 37 -10.91 3.26 6.94
CA LYS A 37 -11.15 2.52 8.19
C LYS A 37 -11.02 1.02 7.90
N PRO A 38 -10.37 0.22 8.76
CA PRO A 38 -10.43 -1.22 8.64
C PRO A 38 -11.89 -1.69 8.73
N TRP A 39 -12.23 -2.74 7.95
CA TRP A 39 -13.57 -3.31 7.84
C TRP A 39 -14.13 -3.91 9.14
N VAL A 40 -13.44 -3.77 10.27
CA VAL A 40 -13.93 -4.14 11.58
C VAL A 40 -13.67 -2.99 12.54
N GLN A 41 -14.74 -2.26 12.88
CA GLN A 41 -14.75 -1.44 14.08
C GLN A 41 -14.81 -2.39 15.27
N VAL A 42 -13.72 -2.47 16.03
CA VAL A 42 -13.80 -2.80 17.45
C VAL A 42 -14.09 -1.51 18.20
#